data_AF-A0A7S2CPR6-F1
#
_entry.id   AF-A0A7S2CPR6-F1
#
_cell.length_a   1.000
_cell.length_b   1.000
_cell.length_c   1.000
_cell.angle_alpha   90.00
_cell.angle_beta   90.00
_cell.angle_gamma   90.00
#
_symmetry.space_group_name_H-M   'P 1'
#
loop_
_entity.id
_entity.type
_entity.pdbx_description
1 polymer ?
#
loop_
_entity_poly.entity_id
_entity_poly.type
_entity_poly.pdbx_seq_one_letter_code
_entity_poly.pdbx_strand_id
1 'polypeptide(L)'
;EHRGSGGGNRRLCVIDVCSGKGFFAAVCALALQTNNPEHTTAATVRMVDSNLKMALRHLSAQPLQRITFHPFDVHSKAFGAWLLEMCASAVATGAVPIVVGLHLCGRLSTRLTSLFNALPLTSAAVLVLSPCCLPHDDHTARDQCRTGGWDPYAYWCKLVFESLALGAGQERGFVIDEHVLSPKRTLIWSIKGPS
;
A
#
# COMPACT_ATOMS: atom_id res chain seq x y z
N GLU A 1 4.29 -27.75 -26.27
CA GLU A 1 5.08 -27.19 -25.16
C GLU A 1 4.18 -27.05 -23.93
N HIS A 2 4.40 -27.90 -22.93
CA HIS A 2 3.61 -27.95 -21.71
C HIS A 2 3.88 -26.72 -20.83
N ARG A 3 2.95 -25.76 -20.78
CA ARG A 3 2.87 -24.82 -19.66
C ARG A 3 2.32 -25.61 -18.47
N GLY A 4 3.19 -26.04 -17.57
CA GLY A 4 2.80 -26.70 -16.33
C GLY A 4 1.83 -25.82 -15.55
N SER A 5 0.62 -26.31 -15.33
CA SER A 5 -0.36 -25.76 -14.39
C SER A 5 0.15 -26.03 -12.97
N GLY A 6 1.11 -25.23 -12.50
CA GLY A 6 1.53 -25.23 -11.11
C GLY A 6 0.43 -24.60 -10.26
N GLY A 7 -0.39 -25.43 -9.62
CA GLY A 7 -1.29 -25.02 -8.53
C GLY A 7 -0.49 -24.42 -7.38
N GLY A 8 -0.13 -23.14 -7.50
CA GLY A 8 0.75 -22.46 -6.55
C GLY A 8 -0.04 -21.95 -5.36
N ASN A 9 0.33 -22.41 -4.16
CA ASN A 9 -0.15 -21.84 -2.90
C ASN A 9 0.41 -20.42 -2.77
N ARG A 10 -0.43 -19.38 -2.90
CA ARG A 10 0.02 -17.98 -2.88
C ARG A 10 -0.24 -17.39 -1.50
N ARG A 11 0.83 -16.94 -0.85
CA ARG A 11 0.76 -16.23 0.42
C ARG A 11 0.89 -14.74 0.19
N LEU A 12 0.00 -13.96 0.79
CA LEU A 12 0.02 -12.49 0.71
C LEU A 12 0.30 -11.92 2.10
N CYS A 13 1.11 -10.87 2.16
CA CYS A 13 1.30 -10.05 3.36
C CYS A 13 0.83 -8.64 3.04
N VAL A 14 -0.40 -8.31 3.41
CA VAL A 14 -0.98 -6.98 3.19
C VAL A 14 -0.57 -6.08 4.35
N ILE A 15 0.00 -4.92 4.05
CA ILE A 15 0.43 -3.91 5.01
C ILE A 15 -0.43 -2.67 4.76
N ASP A 16 -1.47 -2.49 5.56
CA ASP A 16 -2.46 -1.41 5.47
C ASP A 16 -1.96 -0.20 6.29
N VAL A 17 -1.41 0.80 5.61
CA VAL A 17 -0.78 1.98 6.22
C VAL A 17 -1.79 3.12 6.37
N CYS A 18 -1.84 3.71 7.56
CA CYS A 18 -2.92 4.62 7.99
C CYS A 18 -4.28 3.91 7.96
N SER A 19 -4.28 2.68 8.47
CA SER A 19 -5.41 1.73 8.44
C SER A 19 -6.67 2.22 9.15
N GLY A 20 -6.56 3.21 10.05
CA GLY A 20 -7.69 3.67 10.85
C GLY A 20 -8.38 2.50 11.55
N LYS A 21 -9.71 2.43 11.41
CA LYS A 21 -10.52 1.37 12.04
C LYS A 21 -10.35 -0.01 11.40
N GLY A 22 -9.56 -0.17 10.34
CA GLY A 22 -9.23 -1.50 9.79
C GLY A 22 -10.30 -2.14 8.93
N PHE A 23 -11.25 -1.37 8.37
CA PHE A 23 -12.27 -1.94 7.49
C PHE A 23 -11.67 -2.46 6.17
N PHE A 24 -10.69 -1.77 5.60
CA PHE A 24 -9.96 -2.28 4.44
C PHE A 24 -9.23 -3.58 4.78
N ALA A 25 -8.49 -3.59 5.90
CA ALA A 25 -7.86 -4.80 6.41
C ALA A 25 -8.84 -5.98 6.61
N ALA A 26 -10.05 -5.70 7.12
CA ALA A 26 -11.10 -6.70 7.26
C ALA A 26 -11.58 -7.25 5.92
N VAL A 27 -11.81 -6.39 4.92
CA VAL A 27 -12.14 -6.81 3.56
C VAL A 27 -11.02 -7.67 2.97
N CYS A 28 -9.76 -7.27 3.11
CA CYS A 28 -8.63 -8.09 2.65
C CYS A 28 -8.61 -9.46 3.32
N ALA A 29 -8.78 -9.54 4.64
CA ALA A 29 -8.78 -10.80 5.37
C ALA A 29 -9.93 -11.74 4.95
N LEU A 30 -11.09 -11.18 4.60
CA LEU A 30 -12.26 -11.93 4.16
C LEU A 30 -12.16 -12.35 2.68
N ALA A 31 -11.77 -11.42 1.81
CA ALA A 31 -11.82 -11.61 0.35
C ALA A 31 -10.59 -12.36 -0.19
N LEU A 32 -9.43 -12.22 0.45
CA LEU A 32 -8.17 -12.87 0.01
C LEU A 32 -7.94 -14.20 0.71
N GLN A 33 -9.00 -14.80 1.26
CA GLN A 33 -8.99 -16.16 1.76
C GLN A 33 -9.74 -17.05 0.78
N THR A 34 -9.01 -17.91 0.07
CA THR A 34 -9.62 -18.93 -0.77
C THR A 34 -9.06 -20.29 -0.40
N ASN A 35 -9.96 -21.25 -0.18
CA ASN A 35 -9.62 -22.65 0.03
C ASN A 35 -10.21 -23.44 -1.14
N ASN A 36 -9.64 -23.27 -2.33
CA ASN A 36 -9.96 -24.12 -3.48
C ASN A 36 -8.93 -25.26 -3.55
N PRO A 37 -9.35 -26.52 -3.81
CA PRO A 37 -8.44 -27.66 -4.01
C PRO A 37 -7.28 -27.40 -4.99
N GLU A 38 -7.49 -26.55 -6.01
CA GLU A 38 -6.49 -26.23 -7.03
C GLU A 38 -5.58 -25.06 -6.61
N HIS A 39 -6.10 -24.15 -5.77
CA HIS A 39 -5.40 -22.94 -5.33
C HIS A 39 -5.88 -22.51 -3.94
N THR A 40 -4.95 -22.48 -2.98
CA THR A 40 -5.18 -21.83 -1.69
C THR A 40 -4.51 -20.46 -1.69
N THR A 41 -5.25 -19.43 -1.28
CA THR A 41 -4.71 -18.10 -0.98
C THR A 41 -4.95 -17.78 0.47
N ALA A 42 -3.87 -17.43 1.18
CA ALA A 42 -3.93 -16.99 2.56
C ALA A 42 -3.25 -15.63 2.68
N ALA A 43 -4.03 -14.61 3.03
CA ALA A 43 -3.53 -13.28 3.36
C ALA A 43 -3.31 -13.15 4.86
N THR A 44 -2.14 -12.65 5.25
CA THR A 44 -1.95 -12.02 6.56
C THR A 44 -2.06 -10.51 6.39
N VAL A 45 -2.64 -9.82 7.37
CA VAL A 45 -2.86 -8.38 7.28
C VAL A 45 -2.23 -7.68 8.47
N ARG A 46 -1.37 -6.69 8.19
CA ARG A 46 -0.70 -5.83 9.15
C ARG A 46 -1.32 -4.45 9.04
N MET A 47 -2.14 -4.08 10.02
CA MET A 47 -2.65 -2.73 10.16
C MET A 47 -1.57 -1.84 10.80
N VAL A 48 -1.33 -0.68 10.22
CA VAL A 48 -0.41 0.33 10.76
C VAL A 48 -1.15 1.64 10.94
N ASP A 49 -1.09 2.21 12.14
CA ASP A 49 -1.64 3.53 12.44
C ASP A 49 -0.97 4.10 13.70
N SER A 50 -0.92 5.42 13.85
CA SER A 50 -0.38 6.06 15.05
C SER A 50 -1.44 6.26 16.15
N ASN A 51 -2.73 6.10 15.82
CA ASN A 51 -3.83 6.31 16.76
C ASN A 51 -4.08 5.09 17.66
N LEU A 52 -3.52 5.12 18.87
CA LEU A 52 -3.73 4.08 19.89
C LEU A 52 -5.15 4.03 20.48
N LYS A 53 -6.00 5.03 20.21
CA LYS A 53 -7.34 5.15 20.81
C LYS A 53 -8.43 4.48 19.97
N MET A 54 -8.06 3.77 18.91
CA MET A 54 -9.04 3.17 18.01
C MET A 54 -9.76 1.98 18.65
N ALA A 55 -11.08 1.95 18.49
CA ALA A 55 -11.91 0.84 18.93
C ALA A 55 -11.81 -0.33 17.94
N LEU A 56 -10.87 -1.24 18.18
CA LEU A 56 -10.55 -2.38 17.31
C LEU A 56 -11.18 -3.71 17.75
N ARG A 57 -12.24 -3.66 18.58
CA ARG A 57 -12.87 -4.88 19.16
C ARG A 57 -13.37 -5.86 18.10
N HIS A 58 -13.74 -5.38 16.91
CA HIS A 58 -14.22 -6.24 15.83
C HIS A 58 -13.13 -7.17 15.28
N LEU A 59 -11.84 -6.85 15.45
CA LEU A 59 -10.73 -7.69 14.98
C LEU A 59 -10.63 -9.04 15.74
N SER A 60 -11.29 -9.17 16.90
CA SER A 60 -11.33 -10.44 17.64
C SER A 60 -12.28 -11.48 17.02
N ALA A 61 -13.18 -11.06 16.13
CA ALA A 61 -14.10 -11.95 15.45
C ALA A 61 -13.36 -12.87 14.45
N GLN A 62 -13.83 -14.09 14.25
CA GLN A 62 -13.36 -14.95 13.16
C GLN A 62 -13.97 -14.48 11.82
N PRO A 63 -13.21 -14.47 10.71
CA PRO A 63 -11.79 -14.86 10.55
C PRO A 63 -10.78 -13.70 10.75
N LEU A 64 -11.20 -12.56 11.30
CA LEU A 64 -10.42 -11.32 11.41
C LEU A 64 -9.23 -11.40 12.39
N GLN A 65 -9.12 -12.45 13.21
CA GLN A 65 -7.99 -12.68 14.13
C GLN A 65 -6.62 -12.78 13.43
N ARG A 66 -6.59 -12.90 12.10
CA ARG A 66 -5.37 -12.88 11.27
C ARG A 66 -4.81 -11.46 11.04
N ILE A 67 -5.58 -10.45 11.43
CA ILE A 67 -5.21 -9.05 11.35
C ILE A 67 -4.46 -8.66 12.62
N THR A 68 -3.28 -8.07 12.48
CA THR A 68 -2.50 -7.57 13.62
C THR A 68 -2.30 -6.07 13.50
N PHE A 69 -2.47 -5.35 14.61
CA PHE A 69 -2.27 -3.90 14.69
C PHE A 69 -0.86 -3.54 15.16
N HIS A 70 -0.23 -2.60 14.47
CA HIS A 70 1.13 -2.12 14.72
C HIS A 70 1.13 -0.59 14.90
N PRO A 71 1.42 -0.08 16.10
CA PRO A 71 1.31 1.34 16.39
C PRO A 71 2.55 2.11 15.96
N PHE A 72 2.56 2.61 14.73
CA PHE A 72 3.68 3.39 14.21
C PHE A 72 3.25 4.74 13.67
N ASP A 73 4.07 5.75 13.95
CA ASP A 73 4.13 6.95 13.12
C ASP A 73 4.92 6.61 11.84
N VAL A 74 4.27 6.82 10.68
CA VAL A 74 4.83 6.59 9.34
C VAL A 74 6.09 7.43 9.08
N HIS A 75 6.23 8.58 9.73
CA HIS A 75 7.43 9.41 9.63
C HIS A 75 8.59 8.91 10.51
N SER A 76 8.32 8.04 11.47
CA SER A 76 9.36 7.53 12.37
C SER A 76 10.40 6.68 11.63
N LYS A 77 11.64 6.68 12.15
CA LYS A 77 12.68 5.76 11.69
C LYS A 77 12.31 4.30 12.00
N ALA A 78 11.65 4.08 13.14
CA ALA A 78 11.22 2.75 13.59
C ALA A 78 10.25 2.11 12.58
N PHE A 79 9.27 2.87 12.06
CA PHE A 79 8.39 2.38 11.00
C PHE A 79 9.16 1.97 9.74
N GLY A 80 10.11 2.80 9.30
CA GLY A 80 10.91 2.50 8.11
C GLY A 80 11.69 1.21 8.25
N ALA A 81 12.37 1.02 9.39
CA ALA A 81 13.10 -0.22 9.69
C ALA A 81 12.16 -1.43 9.76
N TRP A 82 11.03 -1.29 10.45
CA TRP A 82 10.01 -2.34 10.56
C TRP A 82 9.42 -2.73 9.21
N LEU A 83 9.13 -1.76 8.34
CA LEU A 83 8.55 -2.03 7.01
C LEU A 83 9.53 -2.82 6.12
N LEU A 84 10.81 -2.43 6.14
CA LEU A 84 11.88 -3.14 5.42
C LEU A 84 11.99 -4.59 5.89
N GLU A 85 12.05 -4.80 7.20
CA GLU A 85 12.12 -6.13 7.82
C GLU A 85 10.88 -6.98 7.52
N MET A 86 9.69 -6.39 7.62
CA MET A 86 8.42 -7.07 7.35
C MET A 86 8.32 -7.53 5.88
N CYS A 87 8.71 -6.67 4.93
CA CYS A 87 8.78 -7.04 3.52
C CYS A 87 9.80 -8.15 3.27
N ALA A 88 11.00 -8.05 3.85
CA ALA A 88 12.03 -9.09 3.73
C ALA A 88 11.58 -10.43 4.31
N SER A 89 10.93 -10.42 5.49
CA SER A 89 10.39 -11.61 6.15
C SER A 89 9.25 -12.24 5.34
N ALA A 90 8.35 -11.43 4.77
CA ALA A 90 7.29 -11.92 3.89
C ALA A 90 7.91 -12.69 2.70
N VAL A 91 8.89 -12.10 2.01
CA VAL A 91 9.56 -12.74 0.88
C VAL A 91 10.30 -14.01 1.29
N ALA A 92 11.03 -13.98 2.41
CA ALA A 92 11.75 -15.15 2.92
C ALA A 92 10.82 -16.34 3.24
N THR A 93 9.56 -16.05 3.57
CA THR A 93 8.53 -17.07 3.79
C THR A 93 7.71 -17.39 2.54
N GLY A 94 8.08 -16.86 1.38
CA GLY A 94 7.39 -17.08 0.10
C GLY A 94 6.05 -16.34 -0.03
N ALA A 95 5.83 -15.29 0.78
CA ALA A 95 4.69 -14.40 0.66
C ALA A 95 5.05 -13.15 -0.16
N VAL A 96 4.06 -12.61 -0.88
CA VAL A 96 4.20 -11.33 -1.59
C VAL A 96 3.78 -10.18 -0.66
N PRO A 97 4.69 -9.27 -0.27
CA PRO A 97 4.33 -8.07 0.45
C PRO A 97 3.55 -7.09 -0.45
N ILE A 98 2.40 -6.62 0.05
CA ILE A 98 1.55 -5.61 -0.60
C ILE A 98 1.39 -4.45 0.38
N VAL A 99 2.04 -3.34 0.11
CA VAL A 99 1.95 -2.11 0.89
C VAL A 99 0.83 -1.25 0.34
N VAL A 100 -0.15 -0.91 1.18
CA VAL A 100 -1.35 -0.17 0.77
C VAL A 100 -1.50 1.11 1.60
N GLY A 101 -1.84 2.23 0.95
CA GLY A 101 -2.21 3.48 1.63
C GLY A 101 -3.32 4.23 0.91
N LEU A 102 -4.57 4.02 1.33
CA LEU A 102 -5.77 4.55 0.65
C LEU A 102 -6.24 5.95 1.10
N HIS A 103 -5.73 6.44 2.23
CA HIS A 103 -6.04 7.75 2.79
C HIS A 103 -4.79 8.44 3.36
N LEU A 104 -3.70 8.40 2.59
CA LEU A 104 -2.46 9.08 2.96
C LEU A 104 -2.59 10.58 2.68
N CYS A 105 -2.72 11.37 3.73
CA CYS A 105 -2.88 12.82 3.64
C CYS A 105 -1.52 13.52 3.81
N GLY A 106 -1.33 14.62 3.07
CA GLY A 106 -0.08 15.37 3.09
C GLY A 106 1.12 14.51 2.73
N ARG A 107 2.20 14.60 3.51
CA ARG A 107 3.49 13.95 3.21
C ARG A 107 3.53 12.44 3.45
N LEU A 108 2.42 11.83 3.85
CA LEU A 108 2.34 10.39 4.10
C LEU A 108 2.56 9.57 2.80
N SER A 109 2.00 10.01 1.67
CA SER A 109 2.16 9.31 0.39
C SER A 109 3.59 9.38 -0.14
N THR A 110 4.25 10.52 -0.04
CA THR A 110 5.66 10.67 -0.43
C THR A 110 6.60 9.93 0.51
N ARG A 111 6.30 9.91 1.81
CA ARG A 111 7.05 9.09 2.78
C ARG A 111 6.95 7.61 2.44
N LEU A 112 5.76 7.10 2.17
CA LEU A 112 5.57 5.68 1.84
C LEU A 112 6.22 5.32 0.50
N THR A 113 6.13 6.22 -0.49
CA THR A 113 6.84 6.09 -1.78
C THR A 113 8.36 6.02 -1.59
N SER A 114 8.92 6.91 -0.77
CA SER A 114 10.36 6.92 -0.44
C SER A 114 10.80 5.61 0.22
N LEU A 115 10.02 5.07 1.16
CA LEU A 115 10.30 3.78 1.79
C LEU A 115 10.19 2.61 0.81
N PHE A 116 9.18 2.61 -0.07
CA PHE A 116 9.02 1.60 -1.10
C PHE A 116 10.19 1.62 -2.11
N ASN A 117 10.62 2.81 -2.53
CA ASN A 117 11.78 2.97 -3.39
C ASN A 117 13.06 2.42 -2.75
N ALA A 118 13.21 2.53 -1.42
CA ALA A 118 14.34 2.00 -0.68
C ALA A 118 14.32 0.47 -0.48
N LEU A 119 13.20 -0.22 -0.75
CA LEU A 119 13.16 -1.68 -0.72
C LEU A 119 14.14 -2.27 -1.75
N PRO A 120 14.90 -3.32 -1.42
CA PRO A 120 15.71 -4.07 -2.39
C PRO A 120 14.84 -4.63 -3.55
N LEU A 121 15.40 -4.73 -4.76
CA LEU A 121 14.71 -5.36 -5.90
C LEU A 121 14.36 -6.84 -5.64
N THR A 122 15.15 -7.50 -4.78
CA THR A 122 14.90 -8.87 -4.33
C THR A 122 13.65 -9.01 -3.47
N SER A 123 13.04 -7.90 -3.02
CA SER A 123 11.91 -7.91 -2.08
C SER A 123 10.54 -8.06 -2.73
N ALA A 124 10.44 -8.34 -4.04
CA ALA A 124 9.20 -8.69 -4.76
C ALA A 124 7.93 -8.08 -4.13
N ALA A 125 7.76 -6.75 -4.23
CA ALA A 125 6.76 -6.01 -3.46
C ALA A 125 5.81 -5.23 -4.36
N VAL A 126 4.57 -5.09 -3.90
CA VAL A 126 3.54 -4.26 -4.53
C VAL A 126 3.27 -3.06 -3.64
N LEU A 127 3.10 -1.89 -4.25
CA LEU A 127 2.63 -0.67 -3.63
C LEU A 127 1.29 -0.27 -4.27
N VAL A 128 0.32 0.09 -3.45
CA VAL A 128 -0.96 0.68 -3.87
C VAL A 128 -1.21 1.94 -3.05
N LEU A 129 -1.41 3.07 -3.71
CA LEU A 129 -1.67 4.36 -3.09
C LEU A 129 -2.95 4.98 -3.65
N SER A 130 -3.73 5.58 -2.78
CA SER A 130 -4.76 6.56 -3.13
C SER A 130 -4.54 7.78 -2.22
N PRO A 131 -3.68 8.74 -2.61
CA PRO A 131 -3.45 9.95 -1.81
C PRO A 131 -4.75 10.72 -1.57
N CYS A 132 -4.88 11.44 -0.44
CA CYS A 132 -6.11 12.21 -0.15
C CYS A 132 -5.95 13.73 -0.23
N CYS A 133 -4.77 14.30 0.06
CA CYS A 133 -4.61 15.75 0.18
C CYS A 133 -3.19 16.19 -0.20
N LEU A 134 -3.08 17.30 -0.92
CA LEU A 134 -1.83 18.05 -1.06
C LEU A 134 -1.35 18.51 0.34
N PRO A 135 -0.05 18.40 0.69
CA PRO A 135 0.46 18.85 1.97
C PRO A 135 0.16 20.33 2.23
N HIS A 136 -0.20 20.65 3.47
CA HIS A 136 -0.59 22.03 3.80
C HIS A 136 0.56 23.03 3.79
N ASP A 137 1.78 22.53 3.89
CA ASP A 137 3.03 23.25 3.97
C ASP A 137 3.78 23.31 2.62
N ASP A 138 3.23 22.72 1.55
CA ASP A 138 3.84 22.75 0.23
C ASP A 138 3.38 23.98 -0.57
N HIS A 139 3.96 25.13 -0.23
CA HIS A 139 3.67 26.41 -0.88
C HIS A 139 4.04 26.41 -2.37
N THR A 140 5.14 25.75 -2.73
CA THR A 140 5.61 25.64 -4.12
C THR A 140 4.60 24.91 -4.99
N ALA A 141 4.12 23.73 -4.55
CA ALA A 141 3.14 22.98 -5.30
C ALA A 141 1.82 23.76 -5.47
N ARG A 142 1.41 24.49 -4.43
CA ARG A 142 0.20 25.34 -4.49
C ARG A 142 0.36 26.51 -5.45
N ASP A 143 1.51 27.18 -5.44
CA ASP A 143 1.78 28.27 -6.37
C ASP A 143 1.82 27.78 -7.81
N GLN A 144 2.39 26.60 -8.07
CA GLN A 144 2.36 25.94 -9.37
C GLN A 144 0.93 25.59 -9.80
N CYS A 145 0.08 25.09 -8.89
CA CYS A 145 -1.33 24.84 -9.18
C CYS A 145 -2.08 26.13 -9.53
N ARG A 146 -1.87 27.20 -8.74
CA ARG A 146 -2.51 28.50 -8.93
C ARG A 146 -2.09 29.17 -10.23
N THR A 147 -0.80 29.15 -10.56
CA THR A 147 -0.26 29.80 -11.77
C THR A 147 -0.55 29.01 -13.03
N GLY A 148 -0.51 27.69 -12.97
CA GLY A 148 -0.75 26.82 -14.11
C GLY A 148 -2.19 26.36 -14.29
N GLY A 149 -3.11 26.74 -13.38
CA GLY A 149 -4.52 26.34 -13.43
C GLY A 149 -4.75 24.84 -13.18
N TRP A 150 -3.82 24.16 -12.50
CA TRP A 150 -3.93 22.74 -12.22
C TRP A 150 -4.82 22.49 -11.01
N ASP A 151 -5.62 21.42 -11.08
CA ASP A 151 -6.27 20.88 -9.88
C ASP A 151 -5.22 20.43 -8.86
N PRO A 152 -5.26 20.93 -7.61
CA PRO A 152 -4.24 20.61 -6.59
C PRO A 152 -4.14 19.12 -6.27
N TYR A 153 -5.25 18.38 -6.35
CA TYR A 153 -5.26 16.96 -6.08
C TYR A 153 -4.58 16.18 -7.22
N ALA A 154 -4.98 16.43 -8.47
CA ALA A 154 -4.39 15.82 -9.65
C ALA A 154 -2.88 16.11 -9.74
N TYR A 155 -2.48 17.35 -9.44
CA TYR A 155 -1.07 17.74 -9.38
C TYR A 155 -0.31 16.96 -8.32
N TRP A 156 -0.86 16.84 -7.10
CA TRP A 156 -0.23 16.06 -6.03
C TRP A 156 -0.09 14.57 -6.39
N CYS A 157 -1.13 13.96 -6.94
CA CYS A 157 -1.08 12.58 -7.39
C CYS A 157 0.01 12.38 -8.46
N LYS A 158 0.14 13.32 -9.40
CA LYS A 158 1.20 13.29 -10.41
C LYS A 158 2.58 13.32 -9.76
N LEU A 159 2.84 14.23 -8.82
CA LEU A 159 4.12 14.30 -8.11
C LEU A 159 4.46 13.00 -7.35
N VAL A 160 3.47 12.43 -6.66
CA VAL A 160 3.64 11.14 -5.96
C VAL A 160 4.00 10.04 -6.96
N PHE A 161 3.28 9.95 -8.07
CA PHE A 161 3.54 8.96 -9.11
C PHE A 161 4.93 9.10 -9.74
N GLU A 162 5.32 10.33 -10.09
CA GLU A 162 6.63 10.64 -10.68
C GLU A 162 7.77 10.29 -9.73
N SER A 163 7.55 10.40 -8.41
CA SER A 163 8.55 10.06 -7.39
C SER A 163 8.79 8.55 -7.22
N LEU A 164 7.96 7.67 -7.80
CA LEU A 164 8.23 6.23 -7.81
C LEU A 164 9.42 5.89 -8.70
N ALA A 165 10.35 5.09 -8.19
CA ALA A 165 11.51 4.65 -8.96
C ALA A 165 11.08 3.80 -10.18
N LEU A 166 11.77 4.01 -11.30
CA LEU A 166 11.60 3.24 -12.53
C LEU A 166 12.95 2.60 -12.90
N GLY A 167 13.00 1.27 -12.89
CA GLY A 167 14.20 0.49 -13.14
C GLY A 167 13.85 -0.88 -13.73
N ALA A 168 14.87 -1.67 -14.07
CA ALA A 168 14.66 -3.04 -14.56
C ALA A 168 13.87 -3.87 -13.54
N GLY A 169 12.83 -4.57 -13.99
CA GLY A 169 11.94 -5.34 -13.09
C GLY A 169 10.94 -4.50 -12.29
N GLN A 170 10.79 -3.20 -12.60
CA GLN A 170 9.80 -2.34 -11.96
C GLN A 170 8.72 -1.89 -12.93
N GLU A 171 7.47 -1.96 -12.48
CA GLU A 171 6.31 -1.41 -13.16
C GLU A 171 5.61 -0.39 -12.26
N ARG A 172 4.95 0.59 -12.86
CA ARG A 172 4.10 1.53 -12.14
C ARG A 172 2.94 1.94 -13.02
N GLY A 173 1.81 2.25 -12.39
CA GLY A 173 0.63 2.74 -13.09
C GLY A 173 -0.06 3.86 -12.34
N PHE A 174 -0.84 4.62 -13.10
CA PHE A 174 -1.64 5.74 -12.67
C PHE A 174 -3.02 5.58 -13.30
N VAL A 175 -4.05 5.44 -12.47
CA VAL A 175 -5.41 5.19 -12.91
C VAL A 175 -6.33 6.23 -12.29
N ILE A 176 -7.19 6.82 -13.11
CA ILE A 176 -8.29 7.66 -12.67
C ILE A 176 -9.55 6.79 -12.75
N ASP A 177 -10.20 6.56 -11.62
CA ASP A 177 -11.41 5.73 -11.56
C ASP A 177 -12.66 6.61 -11.78
N GLU A 178 -13.25 6.50 -12.97
CA GLU A 178 -14.45 7.26 -13.33
C GLU A 178 -15.71 6.83 -12.55
N HIS A 179 -15.69 5.67 -11.88
CA HIS A 179 -16.80 5.22 -11.04
C HIS A 179 -16.71 5.77 -9.60
N VAL A 180 -15.56 6.30 -9.19
CA VAL A 180 -15.43 6.99 -7.91
C VAL A 180 -15.96 8.42 -8.05
N LEU A 181 -17.11 8.67 -7.40
CA LEU A 181 -17.80 9.96 -7.44
C LEU A 181 -17.04 11.11 -6.74
N SER A 182 -16.06 10.77 -5.89
CA SER A 182 -15.20 11.75 -5.24
C SER A 182 -14.23 12.36 -6.25
N PRO A 183 -13.89 13.65 -6.16
CA PRO A 183 -12.75 14.21 -6.89
C PRO A 183 -11.43 13.48 -6.60
N LYS A 184 -11.35 12.80 -5.46
CA LYS A 184 -10.21 11.98 -5.02
C LYS A 184 -10.34 10.54 -5.54
N ARG A 185 -10.14 10.38 -6.83
CA ARG A 185 -10.40 9.14 -7.58
C ARG A 185 -9.17 8.53 -8.27
N THR A 186 -7.98 8.93 -7.85
CA THR A 186 -6.74 8.45 -8.45
C THR A 186 -6.16 7.30 -7.64
N LEU A 187 -5.88 6.19 -8.33
CA LEU A 187 -5.10 5.07 -7.86
C LEU A 187 -3.71 5.09 -8.48
N ILE A 188 -2.68 5.01 -7.64
CA ILE A 188 -1.29 4.88 -8.05
C ILE A 188 -0.81 3.51 -7.59
N TRP A 189 -0.11 2.76 -8.42
CA TRP A 189 0.47 1.49 -8.02
C TRP A 189 1.88 1.32 -8.56
N SER A 190 2.67 0.48 -7.90
CA SER A 190 3.97 0.05 -8.40
C SER A 190 4.25 -1.39 -7.99
N ILE A 191 4.90 -2.13 -8.87
CA ILE A 191 5.40 -3.47 -8.64
C ILE A 191 6.92 -3.39 -8.73
N LYS A 192 7.61 -3.96 -7.75
CA LYS A 192 9.06 -4.12 -7.73
C LYS A 192 9.34 -5.61 -7.65
N GLY A 193 9.89 -6.22 -8.70
CA GLY A 193 10.23 -7.64 -8.73
C GLY A 193 11.66 -7.88 -9.21
N PRO A 194 12.21 -9.09 -8.98
CA PRO A 194 13.39 -9.52 -9.72
C PRO A 194 13.05 -9.53 -11.21
N SER A 195 13.88 -8.84 -12.00
CA SER A 195 13.86 -8.88 -13.46
C SER A 195 14.16 -10.26 -14.00
#